data_AF-A0A165YXS7-F1
#
_entry.id   AF-A0A165YXS7-F1
#
_cell.length_a   1.000
_cell.length_b   1.000
_cell.length_c   1.000
_cell.angle_alpha   90.00
_cell.angle_beta   90.00
_cell.angle_gamma   90.00
#
_symmetry.space_group_name_H-M   'P 1'
#
loop_
_entity.id
_entity.type
_entity.pdbx_description
1 polymer ?
#
loop_
_entity_poly.entity_id
_entity_poly.type
_entity_poly.pdbx_seq_one_letter_code
_entity_poly.pdbx_strand_id
1 'polypeptide(L)'
;ELTIEEFPAAVQVQSKHNTPIEGFWRWKRQGEGHSLRDAILVGKAQGIFNPNNELHINIFNWLWPPLVQARLDIFRQYWNNHRLSTQKKKILPTGTSPLHMWTVPD
;
A
#
# COMPACT_ATOMS: atom_id res chain seq x y z
N GLU A 1 -17.91 -3.53 -34.86
CA GLU A 1 -16.98 -4.35 -34.07
C GLU A 1 -16.12 -3.38 -33.26
N LEU A 2 -15.91 -3.61 -31.97
CA LEU A 2 -15.06 -2.74 -31.14
C LEU A 2 -13.61 -3.17 -31.35
N THR A 3 -12.75 -2.27 -31.82
CA THR A 3 -11.33 -2.59 -32.05
C THR A 3 -10.53 -2.41 -30.77
N ILE A 4 -9.41 -3.14 -30.67
CA ILE A 4 -8.51 -3.08 -29.51
C ILE A 4 -7.89 -1.67 -29.37
N GLU A 5 -7.73 -0.93 -30.47
CA GLU A 5 -7.27 0.46 -30.43
C GLU A 5 -8.31 1.41 -29.81
N GLU A 6 -9.61 1.17 -30.02
CA GLU A 6 -10.69 2.00 -29.48
C GLU A 6 -10.97 1.70 -28.00
N PHE A 7 -10.81 0.44 -27.58
CA PHE A 7 -11.09 -0.02 -26.21
C PHE A 7 -9.98 -0.93 -25.66
N PRO A 8 -8.84 -0.37 -25.23
CA PRO A 8 -7.76 -1.16 -24.65
C PRO A 8 -8.16 -1.72 -23.28
N ALA A 9 -7.65 -2.93 -22.96
CA ALA A 9 -7.95 -3.64 -21.72
C ALA A 9 -7.52 -2.87 -20.44
N ALA A 10 -6.52 -2.00 -20.54
CA ALA A 10 -6.09 -1.13 -19.46
C ALA A 10 -5.75 0.27 -19.97
N VAL A 11 -6.24 1.29 -19.27
CA VAL A 11 -5.92 2.70 -19.53
C VAL A 11 -5.31 3.32 -18.28
N GLN A 12 -4.16 3.97 -18.44
CA GLN A 12 -3.58 4.79 -17.39
C GLN A 12 -4.38 6.08 -17.26
N VAL A 13 -5.04 6.26 -16.12
CA VAL A 13 -5.77 7.50 -15.79
C VAL A 13 -4.89 8.44 -14.98
N GLN A 14 -5.09 9.76 -15.16
CA GLN A 14 -4.42 10.76 -14.34
C GLN A 14 -4.69 10.51 -12.85
N SER A 15 -3.69 10.78 -12.01
CA SER A 15 -3.73 10.48 -10.56
C SER A 15 -4.99 10.99 -9.85
N LYS A 16 -5.45 12.21 -10.18
CA LYS A 16 -6.70 12.81 -9.66
C LYS A 16 -7.99 12.06 -9.99
N HIS A 17 -7.94 11.14 -10.96
CA HIS A 17 -9.06 10.29 -11.36
C HIS A 17 -8.88 8.84 -10.85
N ASN A 18 -7.79 8.55 -10.13
CA ASN A 18 -7.52 7.23 -9.56
C ASN A 18 -8.11 7.13 -8.15
N THR A 19 -9.43 7.22 -8.02
CA THR A 19 -10.14 7.08 -6.72
C THR A 19 -9.71 5.85 -5.90
N PRO A 20 -9.36 4.69 -6.50
CA PRO A 20 -8.80 3.56 -5.76
C PRO A 20 -7.51 3.89 -4.98
N ILE A 21 -6.56 4.65 -5.55
CA ILE A 21 -5.32 5.01 -4.85
C ILE A 21 -5.55 6.01 -3.73
N GLU A 22 -6.54 6.89 -3.88
CA GLU A 22 -6.91 7.84 -2.83
C GLU A 22 -7.54 7.13 -1.63
N GLY A 23 -8.43 6.17 -1.89
CA GLY A 23 -9.00 5.29 -0.87
C GLY A 23 -7.93 4.45 -0.16
N PHE A 24 -6.91 4.00 -0.89
CA PHE A 24 -5.79 3.23 -0.35
C PHE A 24 -5.05 3.96 0.78
N TRP A 25 -4.82 5.27 0.68
CA TRP A 25 -4.11 6.02 1.74
C TRP A 25 -4.83 5.98 3.09
N ARG A 26 -6.16 5.91 3.07
CA ARG A 26 -6.95 5.71 4.29
C ARG A 26 -6.69 4.33 4.88
N TRP A 27 -6.76 3.28 4.07
CA TRP A 27 -6.50 1.89 4.50
C TRP A 27 -5.08 1.67 5.00
N LYS A 28 -4.08 2.23 4.32
CA LYS A 28 -2.69 2.20 4.77
C LYS A 28 -2.54 2.86 6.13
N ARG A 29 -3.16 4.04 6.35
CA ARG A 29 -3.14 4.71 7.64
C ARG A 29 -3.82 3.89 8.71
N GLN A 30 -5.06 3.47 8.48
CA GLN A 30 -5.89 2.73 9.44
C GLN A 30 -5.38 1.31 9.75
N GLY A 31 -4.58 0.72 8.87
CA GLY A 31 -3.88 -0.54 9.09
C GLY A 31 -2.44 -0.31 9.59
N GLU A 32 -1.45 -0.70 8.79
CA GLU A 32 -0.03 -0.75 9.21
C GLU A 32 0.61 0.62 9.47
N GLY A 33 0.02 1.71 9.00
CA GLY A 33 0.57 3.06 9.12
C GLY A 33 0.60 3.56 10.56
N HIS A 34 -0.47 3.37 11.33
CA HIS A 34 -0.50 3.76 12.75
C HIS A 34 0.43 2.88 13.60
N SER A 35 0.41 1.56 13.38
CA SER A 35 1.26 0.63 14.15
C SER A 35 2.76 0.89 13.97
N LEU A 36 3.21 1.21 12.76
CA LEU A 36 4.63 1.52 12.50
C LEU A 36 5.08 2.79 13.21
N ARG A 37 4.27 3.86 13.14
CA ARG A 37 4.56 5.12 13.82
C ARG A 37 4.62 4.91 15.33
N ASP A 38 3.66 4.20 15.90
CA ASP A 38 3.59 4.00 17.34
C ASP A 38 4.78 3.17 17.82
N ALA A 39 5.16 2.11 17.08
CA ALA A 39 6.35 1.32 17.38
C ALA A 39 7.65 2.15 17.37
N ILE A 40 7.81 3.06 16.41
CA ILE A 40 8.97 3.97 16.34
C ILE A 40 8.98 4.93 17.54
N LEU A 41 7.82 5.50 17.88
CA LEU A 41 7.70 6.52 18.92
C LEU A 41 7.84 5.96 20.34
N VAL A 42 7.62 4.66 20.56
CA VAL A 42 7.89 3.99 21.84
C VAL A 42 9.32 4.23 22.30
N GLY A 43 10.31 4.14 21.40
CA GLY A 43 11.72 4.37 21.73
C GLY A 43 11.99 5.79 22.23
N LYS A 44 11.29 6.78 21.69
CA LYS A 44 11.34 8.17 22.18
C LYS A 44 10.61 8.33 23.52
N ALA A 45 9.40 7.77 23.64
CA ALA A 45 8.57 7.91 24.82
C ALA A 45 9.19 7.26 26.07
N GLN A 46 9.93 6.16 25.89
CA GLN A 46 10.58 5.42 26.98
C GLN A 46 12.02 5.88 27.26
N GLY A 47 12.52 6.90 26.55
CA GLY A 47 13.90 7.40 26.72
C GLY A 47 14.99 6.46 26.20
N ILE A 48 14.64 5.45 25.40
CA ILE A 48 15.59 4.50 24.78
C ILE A 48 16.38 5.19 23.66
N PHE A 49 15.74 6.09 22.92
CA PHE A 49 16.35 6.86 21.85
C PHE A 49 16.73 8.28 22.32
N ASN A 50 18.01 8.63 22.22
CA ASN A 50 18.51 9.97 22.47
C ASN A 50 18.90 10.64 21.14
N PRO A 51 18.21 11.71 20.71
CA PRO A 51 18.52 12.40 19.45
C PRO A 51 19.86 13.14 19.46
N ASN A 52 20.49 13.33 20.62
CA ASN A 52 21.80 13.96 20.74
C ASN A 52 22.95 12.92 20.75
N ASN A 53 22.62 11.62 20.65
CA ASN A 53 23.61 10.55 20.64
C ASN A 53 23.76 9.99 19.21
N GLU A 54 24.95 10.18 18.63
CA GLU A 54 25.27 9.72 17.28
C GLU A 54 25.12 8.20 17.10
N LEU A 55 25.49 7.41 18.11
CA LEU A 55 25.33 5.95 18.07
C LEU A 55 23.84 5.57 17.97
N HIS A 56 22.96 6.26 18.70
CA HIS A 56 21.52 5.98 18.67
C HIS A 56 20.96 6.32 17.29
N ILE A 57 21.38 7.44 16.69
CA ILE A 57 20.99 7.84 15.33
C ILE A 57 21.45 6.79 14.31
N ASN A 58 22.70 6.35 14.37
CA ASN A 58 23.26 5.39 13.43
C ASN A 58 22.56 4.03 13.53
N ILE A 59 22.34 3.52 14.74
CA ILE A 59 21.60 2.27 14.96
C ILE A 59 20.16 2.42 14.47
N PHE A 60 19.51 3.55 14.73
CA PHE A 60 18.15 3.82 14.26
C PHE A 60 18.08 3.75 12.73
N ASN A 61 18.98 4.44 12.03
CA ASN A 61 19.04 4.48 10.57
C ASN A 61 19.48 3.14 9.95
N TRP A 62 20.21 2.31 10.68
CA TRP A 62 20.57 0.98 10.23
C TRP A 62 19.42 -0.03 10.41
N LEU A 63 18.70 0.05 11.53
CA LEU A 63 17.70 -0.94 11.94
C LEU A 63 16.30 -0.65 11.36
N TRP A 64 15.82 0.59 11.46
CA TRP A 64 14.43 0.91 11.14
C TRP A 64 14.11 0.86 9.64
N PRO A 65 14.94 1.40 8.73
CA PRO A 65 14.64 1.36 7.31
C PRO A 65 14.37 -0.06 6.76
N PRO A 66 15.21 -1.09 7.00
CA PRO A 66 14.92 -2.44 6.51
C PRO A 66 13.69 -3.07 7.16
N LEU A 67 13.44 -2.82 8.46
CA LEU A 67 12.24 -3.33 9.13
C LEU A 67 10.95 -2.70 8.59
N VAL A 68 10.95 -1.37 8.40
CA VAL A 68 9.83 -0.64 7.81
C VAL A 68 9.59 -1.12 6.39
N GLN A 69 10.65 -1.28 5.60
CA GLN A 69 10.55 -1.79 4.22
C GLN A 69 9.92 -3.19 4.19
N ALA A 70 10.39 -4.11 5.04
CA ALA A 70 9.83 -5.46 5.11
C ALA A 70 8.33 -5.46 5.45
N ARG A 71 7.89 -4.60 6.37
CA ARG A 71 6.46 -4.43 6.69
C ARG A 71 5.66 -3.86 5.53
N LEU A 72 6.19 -2.86 4.83
CA LEU A 72 5.57 -2.29 3.64
C LEU A 72 5.46 -3.30 2.51
N ASP A 73 6.44 -4.19 2.34
CA ASP A 73 6.41 -5.26 1.35
C ASP A 73 5.33 -6.30 1.66
N ILE A 74 5.20 -6.72 2.93
CA ILE A 74 4.11 -7.60 3.39
C ILE A 74 2.75 -6.94 3.11
N PHE A 75 2.59 -5.67 3.47
CA PHE A 75 1.36 -4.93 3.22
C PHE A 75 1.04 -4.82 1.73
N ARG A 76 2.05 -4.56 0.88
CA ARG A 76 1.88 -4.55 -0.58
C ARG A 76 1.40 -5.89 -1.10
N GLN A 77 1.99 -7.00 -0.64
CA GLN A 77 1.57 -8.34 -1.03
C GLN A 77 0.11 -8.61 -0.61
N TYR A 78 -0.24 -8.30 0.64
CA TYR A 78 -1.62 -8.43 1.11
C TYR A 78 -2.57 -7.58 0.27
N TRP A 79 -2.26 -6.31 0.05
CA TRP A 79 -3.10 -5.37 -0.69
C TRP A 79 -3.23 -5.74 -2.17
N ASN A 80 -2.22 -6.32 -2.80
CA ASN A 80 -2.34 -6.73 -4.20
C ASN A 80 -3.14 -8.03 -4.36
N ASN A 81 -3.17 -8.88 -3.32
CA ASN A 81 -3.83 -10.18 -3.35
C ASN A 81 -5.21 -10.19 -2.67
N HIS A 82 -5.60 -9.15 -1.93
CA HIS A 82 -6.89 -9.13 -1.27
C HIS A 82 -8.03 -9.20 -2.29
N ARG A 83 -9.09 -9.92 -1.92
CA ARG A 83 -10.28 -10.05 -2.76
C ARG A 83 -11.13 -8.80 -2.65
N LEU A 84 -11.41 -8.16 -3.78
CA LEU A 84 -12.34 -7.03 -3.84
C LEU A 84 -13.78 -7.53 -3.67
N SER A 85 -14.63 -6.71 -3.05
CA SER A 85 -16.06 -7.03 -2.93
C SER A 85 -16.72 -7.11 -4.30
N THR A 86 -17.61 -8.09 -4.48
CA THR A 86 -18.41 -8.25 -5.71
C THR A 86 -19.46 -7.15 -5.81
N GLN A 87 -19.58 -6.50 -6.97
CA GLN A 87 -20.61 -5.50 -7.22
C GLN A 87 -21.43 -5.85 -8.45
N LYS A 88 -22.65 -6.38 -8.25
CA LYS A 88 -23.52 -6.88 -9.33
C LYS A 88 -23.93 -5.83 -10.37
N LYS A 89 -23.88 -4.54 -10.02
CA LYS A 89 -24.28 -3.42 -10.88
C LYS A 89 -23.13 -2.87 -11.74
N LYS A 90 -21.90 -3.33 -11.52
CA LYS A 90 -20.71 -2.81 -12.20
C LYS A 90 -20.35 -3.72 -13.37
N ILE A 91 -20.12 -3.13 -14.53
CA ILE A 91 -19.73 -3.85 -15.76
C ILE A 91 -18.29 -4.36 -15.66
N LEU A 92 -17.42 -3.61 -14.96
CA LEU A 92 -16.02 -3.97 -14.77
C LEU A 92 -15.86 -5.21 -13.88
N PRO A 93 -14.76 -5.97 -14.03
CA PRO A 93 -14.45 -7.12 -13.18
C PRO A 93 -14.53 -6.76 -11.70
N THR A 94 -15.25 -7.56 -10.91
CA THR A 94 -15.36 -7.43 -9.45
C THR A 94 -15.27 -8.81 -8.80
N GLY A 95 -14.95 -8.88 -7.52
CA GLY A 95 -14.86 -10.17 -6.82
C GLY A 95 -13.54 -10.92 -6.96
N THR A 96 -12.55 -10.36 -7.67
CA THR A 96 -11.19 -10.89 -7.81
C THR A 96 -10.14 -9.93 -7.22
N SER A 97 -8.88 -10.36 -7.13
CA SER A 97 -7.81 -9.54 -6.56
C SER A 97 -7.26 -8.52 -7.57
N PRO A 98 -6.74 -7.37 -7.11
CA PRO A 98 -6.10 -6.39 -7.98
C PRO A 98 -4.99 -6.99 -8.85
N LEU A 99 -4.17 -7.88 -8.28
CA LEU A 99 -3.12 -8.56 -9.03
C LEU A 99 -3.71 -9.44 -10.14
N HIS A 100 -4.77 -10.17 -9.87
CA HIS A 100 -5.40 -11.03 -10.87
C HIS A 100 -5.98 -10.22 -12.04
N MET A 101 -6.67 -9.11 -11.75
CA MET A 101 -7.17 -8.18 -12.79
C MET A 101 -6.05 -7.62 -13.66
N TRP A 102 -4.85 -7.44 -13.09
CA TRP A 102 -3.69 -6.95 -13.82
C TRP A 102 -3.03 -8.03 -14.67
N THR A 103 -2.90 -9.25 -14.15
CA THR A 103 -2.20 -10.36 -14.82
C THR A 103 -3.02 -11.05 -15.88
N VAL A 104 -4.35 -11.07 -15.72
CA VAL A 104 -5.29 -11.71 -16.64
C VAL A 104 -6.41 -10.71 -16.94
N PRO A 105 -6.19 -9.79 -17.89
CA PRO A 105 -7.26 -8.93 -18.38
C PRO A 105 -8.20 -9.76 -19.26
N ASP A 106 -9.47 -9.89 -18.86
CA ASP A 106 -10.54 -10.49 -19.66
C ASP A 106 -11.01 -9.55 -20.77
#